data_AF-A0A2E9D1R8-F1
#
_entry.id   AF-A0A2E9D1R8-F1
#
_cell.length_a   1.000
_cell.length_b   1.000
_cell.length_c   1.000
_cell.angle_alpha   90.00
_cell.angle_beta   90.00
_cell.angle_gamma   90.00
#
_symmetry.space_group_name_H-M   'P 1'
#
loop_
_entity.id
_entity.type
_entity.pdbx_description
1 polymer ?
#
loop_
_entity_poly.entity_id
_entity_poly.type
_entity_poly.pdbx_seq_one_letter_code
_entity_poly.pdbx_strand_id
1 'polypeptide(L)'
;MLLAFLLGSLAWYKQRSARLERIAVAAAAGRRKDFQAIEIKPGADYCAAVKEHCDKRILLESSPRLPLEGCDRVGECECTYINHNDRRNHENRRNPYGSLSQGSFGLHDANKRSGFDRRGSSEPEPNEIDFNE
;
A
#
# COMPACT_ATOMS: atom_id res chain seq x y z
N MET A 1 55.98 -3.97 -4.69
CA MET A 1 54.98 -4.98 -5.10
C MET A 1 54.15 -5.51 -3.92
N LEU A 2 54.74 -5.97 -2.80
CA LEU A 2 53.99 -6.47 -1.63
C LEU A 2 53.03 -5.44 -1.00
N LEU A 3 53.44 -4.18 -0.87
CA LEU A 3 52.57 -3.11 -0.34
C LEU A 3 51.33 -2.87 -1.21
N ALA A 4 51.45 -2.95 -2.53
CA ALA A 4 50.32 -2.82 -3.45
C ALA A 4 49.35 -4.01 -3.33
N PHE A 5 49.88 -5.23 -3.13
CA PHE A 5 49.07 -6.43 -2.86
C PHE A 5 48.34 -6.35 -1.52
N LEU A 6 48.99 -5.85 -0.46
CA LEU A 6 48.37 -5.68 0.86
C LEU A 6 47.28 -4.61 0.83
N LEU A 7 47.55 -3.45 0.21
CA LEU A 7 46.55 -2.39 0.05
C LEU A 7 45.37 -2.84 -0.81
N GLY A 8 45.63 -3.56 -1.91
CA GLY A 8 44.59 -4.15 -2.75
C GLY A 8 43.74 -5.19 -2.01
N SER A 9 44.38 -6.06 -1.22
CA SER A 9 43.68 -7.06 -0.38
C SER A 9 42.84 -6.41 0.71
N LEU A 10 43.35 -5.36 1.36
CA LEU A 10 42.61 -4.59 2.38
C LEU A 10 41.41 -3.86 1.77
N ALA A 11 41.58 -3.24 0.60
CA ALA A 11 40.50 -2.61 -0.14
C ALA A 11 39.43 -3.63 -0.55
N TRP A 12 39.84 -4.78 -1.08
CA TRP A 12 38.93 -5.88 -1.44
C TRP A 12 38.18 -6.44 -0.23
N TYR A 13 38.86 -6.63 0.91
CA TYR A 13 38.24 -7.12 2.15
C TYR A 13 37.19 -6.14 2.69
N LYS A 14 37.52 -4.83 2.71
CA LYS A 14 36.57 -3.76 3.08
C LYS A 14 35.39 -3.63 2.12
N GLN A 15 35.63 -3.82 0.82
CA GLN A 15 34.58 -3.78 -0.19
C GLN A 15 33.67 -5.00 -0.10
N ARG A 16 34.22 -6.18 0.21
CA ARG A 16 33.48 -7.41 0.45
C ARG A 16 32.64 -7.32 1.73
N SER A 17 33.16 -6.78 2.83
CA SER A 17 32.40 -6.63 4.07
C SER A 17 31.21 -5.69 3.90
N ALA A 18 31.42 -4.52 3.27
CA ALA A 18 30.34 -3.57 3.00
C ALA A 18 29.25 -4.14 2.06
N ARG A 19 29.65 -4.99 1.09
CA ARG A 19 28.70 -5.70 0.22
C ARG A 19 27.87 -6.73 1.01
N LEU A 20 28.51 -7.50 1.89
CA LEU A 20 27.82 -8.50 2.71
C LEU A 20 26.85 -7.84 3.69
N GLU A 21 27.23 -6.72 4.31
CA GLU A 21 26.34 -5.94 5.17
C GLU A 21 25.10 -5.43 4.43
N ARG A 22 25.26 -4.90 3.21
CA ARG A 22 24.13 -4.47 2.37
C ARG A 22 23.20 -5.63 2.01
N ILE A 23 23.75 -6.80 1.70
CA ILE A 23 22.96 -8.02 1.43
C ILE A 23 22.21 -8.47 2.69
N ALA A 24 22.86 -8.44 3.86
CA ALA A 24 22.24 -8.81 5.13
C ALA A 24 21.11 -7.83 5.52
N VAL A 25 21.31 -6.52 5.35
CA VAL A 25 20.27 -5.50 5.56
C VAL A 25 19.11 -5.70 4.58
N ALA A 26 19.38 -5.97 3.30
CA ALA A 26 18.34 -6.25 2.32
C ALA A 26 17.56 -7.55 2.64
N ALA A 27 18.24 -8.59 3.12
CA ALA A 27 17.64 -9.85 3.54
C ALA A 27 16.79 -9.69 4.82
N ALA A 28 17.29 -8.96 5.82
CA ALA A 28 16.55 -8.64 7.04
C ALA A 28 15.36 -7.69 6.77
N ALA A 29 15.50 -6.79 5.80
CA ALA A 29 14.43 -5.97 5.25
C ALA A 29 13.53 -6.73 4.26
N GLY A 30 13.71 -8.05 4.13
CA GLY A 30 12.81 -8.98 3.46
C GLY A 30 11.46 -8.98 4.16
N ARG A 31 10.69 -7.92 3.89
CA ARG A 31 9.33 -7.67 4.34
C ARG A 31 8.50 -8.92 4.11
N ARG A 32 7.75 -9.33 5.13
CA ARG A 32 6.73 -10.36 4.99
C ARG A 32 5.83 -9.99 3.81
N LYS A 33 5.78 -10.84 2.79
CA LYS A 33 4.99 -10.64 1.56
C LYS A 33 3.48 -10.79 1.81
N ASP A 34 3.09 -11.16 3.03
CA ASP A 34 1.74 -11.50 3.46
C ASP A 34 0.70 -10.43 3.11
N PHE A 35 1.11 -9.16 3.00
CA PHE A 35 0.22 -8.05 2.65
C PHE A 35 0.67 -7.27 1.42
N GLN A 36 1.41 -7.91 0.51
CA GLN A 36 1.73 -7.34 -0.79
C GLN A 36 0.43 -7.11 -1.58
N ALA A 37 0.29 -5.92 -2.15
CA ALA A 37 -0.83 -5.60 -3.02
C ALA A 37 -0.40 -5.67 -4.48
N ILE A 38 -1.33 -5.96 -5.36
CA ILE A 38 -1.15 -5.89 -6.79
C ILE A 38 -2.30 -5.13 -7.44
N GLU A 39 -2.06 -4.69 -8.66
CA GLU A 39 -3.02 -3.99 -9.49
C GLU A 39 -2.96 -4.58 -10.89
N ILE A 40 -4.10 -4.74 -11.55
CA ILE A 40 -4.16 -5.24 -12.92
C ILE A 40 -4.14 -4.04 -13.85
N LYS A 41 -3.06 -3.91 -14.63
CA LYS A 41 -2.92 -2.86 -15.63
C LYS A 41 -3.31 -3.40 -17.01
N PRO A 42 -4.28 -2.78 -17.71
CA PRO A 42 -4.57 -3.11 -19.10
C PRO A 42 -3.36 -2.78 -19.99
N GLY A 43 -3.03 -3.68 -20.91
CA GLY A 43 -2.05 -3.47 -21.99
C GLY A 43 -2.65 -2.70 -23.17
N ALA A 44 -2.02 -2.78 -24.35
CA ALA A 44 -2.59 -2.16 -25.56
C ALA A 44 -3.87 -2.91 -25.97
N ASP A 45 -3.78 -4.24 -26.00
CA ASP A 45 -4.92 -5.14 -26.21
C ASP A 45 -5.36 -5.75 -24.88
N TYR A 46 -6.50 -5.28 -24.35
CA TYR A 46 -7.02 -5.73 -23.05
C TYR A 46 -8.46 -6.26 -23.16
N CYS A 47 -8.79 -7.20 -22.29
CA CYS A 47 -10.11 -7.80 -22.23
C CYS A 47 -11.11 -6.91 -21.49
N ALA A 48 -12.40 -7.06 -21.81
CA ALA A 48 -13.46 -6.28 -21.16
C ALA A 48 -13.52 -6.53 -19.63
N ALA A 49 -13.17 -7.73 -19.19
CA ALA A 49 -13.12 -8.14 -17.78
C ALA A 49 -12.17 -7.27 -16.94
N VAL A 50 -11.10 -6.71 -17.51
CA VAL A 50 -10.15 -5.87 -16.75
C VAL A 50 -10.78 -4.57 -16.25
N LYS A 51 -11.83 -4.05 -16.90
CA LYS A 51 -12.47 -2.78 -16.51
C LYS A 51 -12.97 -2.78 -15.07
N GLU A 52 -13.41 -3.94 -14.57
CA GLU A 52 -13.87 -4.08 -13.19
C GLU A 52 -12.73 -4.09 -12.17
N HIS A 53 -11.50 -4.36 -12.61
CA HIS A 53 -10.29 -4.43 -11.79
C HIS A 53 -9.38 -3.20 -11.92
N CYS A 54 -9.64 -2.30 -12.88
CA CYS A 54 -8.90 -1.06 -13.04
C CYS A 54 -8.93 -0.21 -11.75
N ASP A 55 -7.80 0.43 -11.44
CA ASP A 55 -7.60 1.31 -10.28
C ASP A 55 -7.84 0.68 -8.90
N LYS A 56 -8.02 -0.65 -8.84
CA LYS A 56 -8.21 -1.39 -7.59
C LYS A 56 -6.90 -2.10 -7.21
N ARG A 57 -6.49 -1.88 -5.96
CA ARG A 57 -5.41 -2.64 -5.34
C ARG A 57 -6.00 -3.86 -4.64
N ILE A 58 -5.58 -5.04 -5.09
CA ILE A 58 -6.02 -6.33 -4.58
C ILE A 58 -4.86 -6.93 -3.79
N LEU A 59 -5.12 -7.65 -2.70
CA LEU A 59 -4.07 -8.40 -2.02
C LEU A 59 -3.59 -9.52 -2.94
N LEU A 60 -2.28 -9.75 -2.99
CA LEU A 60 -1.66 -10.77 -3.83
C LEU A 60 -2.31 -12.16 -3.62
N GLU A 61 -2.62 -12.51 -2.37
CA GLU A 61 -3.27 -13.78 -2.01
C GLU A 61 -4.70 -13.90 -2.55
N SER A 62 -5.42 -12.79 -2.65
CA SER A 62 -6.80 -12.73 -3.17
C SER A 62 -6.88 -12.40 -4.65
N SER A 63 -5.75 -12.33 -5.36
CA SER A 63 -5.75 -11.89 -6.74
C SER A 63 -6.37 -12.93 -7.67
N PRO A 64 -7.24 -12.53 -8.62
CA PRO A 64 -7.61 -13.41 -9.71
C PRO A 64 -6.36 -13.72 -10.53
N ARG A 65 -6.31 -14.89 -11.18
CA ARG A 65 -5.21 -15.26 -12.09
C ARG A 65 -5.41 -14.60 -13.45
N LEU A 66 -4.31 -14.27 -14.12
CA LEU A 66 -4.32 -13.88 -15.53
C LEU A 66 -4.10 -15.14 -16.40
N PRO A 67 -4.84 -15.30 -17.51
CA PRO A 67 -5.93 -14.44 -18.00
C PRO A 67 -7.16 -14.44 -17.08
N LEU A 68 -7.84 -13.30 -16.95
CA LEU A 68 -9.02 -13.18 -16.09
C LEU A 68 -10.13 -14.15 -16.51
N GLU A 69 -10.92 -14.59 -15.53
CA GLU A 69 -12.19 -15.27 -15.82
C GLU A 69 -13.08 -14.36 -16.66
N GLY A 70 -13.55 -14.85 -17.81
CA GLY A 70 -14.29 -14.03 -18.78
C GLY A 70 -13.41 -13.19 -19.71
N CYS A 71 -12.10 -13.48 -19.83
CA CYS A 71 -11.26 -12.86 -20.85
C CYS A 71 -11.76 -13.20 -22.27
N ASP A 72 -12.17 -12.17 -23.02
CA ASP A 72 -12.68 -12.27 -24.40
C ASP A 72 -11.56 -12.33 -25.46
N ARG A 73 -10.29 -12.17 -25.06
CA ARG A 73 -9.12 -12.08 -25.96
C ARG A 73 -7.98 -13.02 -25.55
N VAL A 74 -8.30 -14.29 -25.33
CA VAL A 74 -7.30 -15.28 -24.91
C VAL A 74 -6.23 -15.46 -26.00
N GLY A 75 -4.97 -15.21 -25.66
CA GLY A 75 -3.83 -15.31 -26.59
C GLY A 75 -3.29 -13.96 -27.09
N GLU A 76 -4.13 -12.93 -27.12
CA GLU A 76 -3.76 -11.56 -27.52
C GLU A 76 -3.84 -10.56 -26.36
N CYS A 77 -4.40 -10.97 -25.22
CA CYS A 77 -4.55 -10.11 -24.04
C CYS A 77 -3.19 -9.78 -23.40
N GLU A 78 -2.89 -8.50 -23.31
CA GLU A 78 -1.65 -7.93 -22.78
C GLU A 78 -1.79 -7.41 -21.34
N CYS A 79 -2.77 -7.89 -20.58
CA CYS A 79 -2.98 -7.44 -19.21
C CYS A 79 -1.83 -7.92 -18.31
N THR A 80 -1.38 -7.05 -17.41
CA THR A 80 -0.22 -7.31 -16.54
C THR A 80 -0.50 -6.97 -15.09
N TYR A 81 0.25 -7.58 -14.17
CA TYR A 81 0.24 -7.18 -12.76
C TYR A 81 1.30 -6.13 -12.48
N ILE A 82 0.91 -5.10 -11.74
CA ILE A 82 1.83 -4.19 -11.06
C ILE A 82 1.87 -4.56 -9.59
N ASN A 83 3.07 -4.86 -9.10
CA ASN A 83 3.30 -5.18 -7.69
C ASN A 83 3.50 -3.89 -6.88
N HIS A 84 2.77 -3.80 -5.78
CA HIS A 84 2.86 -2.72 -4.80
C HIS A 84 3.35 -3.28 -3.46
N ASN A 85 4.36 -2.64 -2.87
CA ASN A 85 4.81 -3.00 -1.52
C ASN A 85 3.71 -2.72 -0.48
N ASP A 86 3.71 -3.45 0.63
CA ASP A 86 2.84 -3.10 1.76
C ASP A 86 3.14 -1.64 2.18
N ARG A 87 2.10 -0.80 2.12
CA ARG A 87 2.16 0.62 2.49
C ARG A 87 2.26 0.84 3.99
N ARG A 88 2.05 -0.20 4.80
CA ARG A 88 2.22 -0.11 6.25
C ARG A 88 3.71 0.03 6.54
N ASN A 89 4.08 1.17 7.11
CA ASN A 89 5.34 1.23 7.85
C ASN A 89 5.19 0.30 9.06
N HIS A 90 6.20 -0.51 9.37
CA HIS A 90 6.18 -1.48 10.49
C HIS A 90 6.05 -0.81 11.87
N GLU A 91 6.06 0.51 11.90
CA GLU A 91 5.70 1.31 13.05
C GLU A 91 4.27 1.01 13.51
N ASN A 92 4.16 0.58 14.77
CA ASN A 92 2.87 0.37 15.40
C ASN A 92 2.17 1.73 15.55
N ARG A 93 1.22 2.02 14.65
CA ARG A 93 0.38 3.24 14.70
C ARG A 93 -0.48 3.35 15.97
N ARG A 94 -0.56 2.29 16.77
CA ARG A 94 -1.23 2.27 18.08
C ARG A 94 -0.22 2.34 19.24
N ASN A 95 1.06 2.52 18.96
CA ASN A 95 2.04 2.83 19.98
C ASN A 95 1.74 4.26 20.49
N PRO A 96 1.32 4.43 21.75
CA PRO A 96 1.05 5.76 22.31
C PRO A 96 2.28 6.68 22.25
N TYR A 97 3.48 6.14 22.06
CA TYR A 97 4.74 6.87 21.94
C TYR A 97 5.32 6.92 20.52
N GLY A 98 4.71 6.25 19.54
CA GLY A 98 5.31 6.02 18.21
C GLY A 98 5.45 7.30 17.37
N SER A 99 4.41 8.15 17.35
CA SER A 99 4.40 9.36 16.51
C SER A 99 4.65 10.68 17.25
N LEU A 100 4.83 10.65 18.57
CA LEU A 100 5.06 11.86 19.38
C LEU A 100 6.46 12.47 19.19
N SER A 101 7.36 11.77 18.51
CA SER A 101 8.74 12.21 18.30
C SER A 101 8.91 13.23 17.17
N GLN A 102 7.98 13.31 16.20
CA GLN A 102 8.24 14.04 14.94
C GLN A 102 7.23 15.13 14.56
N GLY A 103 6.25 15.42 15.40
CA GLY A 103 5.34 16.54 15.15
C GLY A 103 4.54 16.91 16.38
N SER A 104 4.50 18.20 16.68
CA SER A 104 3.67 18.83 17.71
C SER A 104 2.19 18.62 17.40
N PHE A 105 1.67 17.42 17.63
CA PHE A 105 0.25 17.09 17.51
C PHE A 105 -0.24 16.65 18.88
N GLY A 106 -0.48 17.61 19.77
CA GLY A 106 -0.98 17.30 21.12
C GLY A 106 -1.22 18.47 22.06
N LEU A 107 -0.73 19.69 21.76
CA LEU A 107 -0.90 20.87 22.60
C LEU A 107 -2.12 21.73 22.26
N HIS A 108 -3.19 21.11 21.75
CA HIS A 108 -4.48 21.79 21.65
C HIS A 108 -5.56 20.96 22.34
N ASP A 109 -5.69 21.24 23.63
CA ASP A 109 -6.75 20.80 24.53
C ASP A 109 -8.06 21.55 24.23
N ALA A 110 -8.52 21.47 22.99
CA ALA A 110 -9.83 21.97 22.59
C ALA A 110 -10.67 20.77 22.14
N ASN A 111 -11.73 20.48 22.88
CA ASN A 111 -12.77 19.56 22.47
C ASN A 111 -13.38 20.06 21.13
N LYS A 112 -12.94 19.49 20.00
CA LYS A 112 -13.42 19.85 18.65
C LYS A 112 -14.80 19.26 18.31
N ARG A 113 -15.52 18.71 19.30
CA ARG A 113 -16.93 18.34 19.15
C ARG A 113 -17.80 19.57 19.42
N SER A 114 -17.63 20.64 18.64
CA SER A 114 -18.68 21.66 18.54
C SER A 114 -19.82 21.05 17.73
N GLY A 115 -20.95 20.84 18.41
CA GLY A 115 -22.10 20.11 17.90
C GLY A 115 -22.79 20.81 16.74
N PHE A 116 -22.46 20.41 15.53
CA PHE A 116 -23.42 20.40 14.43
C PHE A 116 -23.28 19.05 13.74
N ASP A 117 -24.24 18.15 13.98
CA ASP A 117 -24.27 16.87 13.28
C ASP A 117 -24.54 17.14 11.80
N ARG A 118 -23.62 16.71 10.94
CA ARG A 118 -23.78 16.82 9.48
C ARG A 118 -24.84 15.85 8.94
N ARG A 119 -25.41 14.99 9.78
CA ARG A 119 -26.57 14.14 9.48
C ARG A 119 -27.92 14.76 9.84
N GLY A 120 -27.96 16.03 10.25
CA GLY A 120 -29.20 16.79 10.30
C GLY A 120 -29.61 17.23 8.90
N SER A 121 -30.24 16.35 8.12
CA SER A 121 -31.00 16.76 6.95
C SER A 121 -32.20 17.57 7.44
N SER A 122 -32.23 18.86 7.18
CA SER A 122 -33.47 19.64 7.24
C SER A 122 -34.32 19.29 6.01
N GLU A 123 -34.91 18.10 6.01
CA GLU A 123 -36.08 17.89 5.17
C GLU A 123 -37.28 18.46 5.93
N PRO A 124 -38.07 19.39 5.36
CA PRO A 124 -39.31 19.79 5.98
C PRO A 124 -40.25 18.58 5.96
N GLU A 125 -40.64 18.12 7.16
CA GLU A 125 -41.67 17.10 7.40
C GLU A 125 -42.91 17.40 6.53
N PRO A 126 -43.31 16.51 5.60
CA PRO A 126 -44.48 16.73 4.78
C PRO A 126 -45.73 16.41 5.60
N ASN A 127 -46.47 17.46 5.95
CA ASN A 127 -47.90 17.50 6.29
C ASN A 127 -48.48 16.24 6.95
N GLU A 128 -48.74 16.33 8.26
CA GLU A 128 -49.67 15.46 8.98
C GLU A 128 -50.98 15.32 8.18
N ILE A 129 -51.24 14.13 7.66
CA ILE A 129 -52.53 13.78 7.07
C ILE A 129 -53.49 13.56 8.25
N ASP A 130 -54.44 14.48 8.41
CA ASP A 130 -55.52 14.38 9.38
C ASP A 130 -56.44 13.21 9.01
N PHE A 131 -56.36 12.12 9.78
CA PHE A 131 -57.30 11.01 9.75
C PHE A 131 -58.17 11.08 11.00
N ASN A 132 -59.19 11.93 10.98
CA ASN A 132 -60.31 11.84 11.92
C ASN A 132 -61.60 11.54 11.15
N GLU A 133 -62.05 10.28 11.25
CA GLU A 133 -63.45 9.85 11.14
C GLU A 133 -64.08 9.80 12.54
#